data_AF-A0A6I5NMJ1-F1
#
_entry.id   AF-A0A6I5NMJ1-F1
#
_cell.length_a   1.000
_cell.length_b   1.000
_cell.length_c   1.000
_cell.angle_alpha   90.00
_cell.angle_beta   90.00
_cell.angle_gamma   90.00
#
_symmetry.space_group_name_H-M   'P 1'
#
loop_
_entity.id
_entity.type
_entity.pdbx_description
1 polymer ?
#
loop_
_entity_poly.entity_id
_entity_poly.type
_entity_poly.pdbx_seq_one_letter_code
_entity_poly.pdbx_strand_id
1 'polypeptide(L)'
;MEQLPCLAIPHTFFVKLLPLTAFELLGQNAPSTVNYFQLPTYYQYRLGSCGFGAWREVEAHQLANQWVTSGRCVQLPLLHHWRVLPIAPTRYDDRINLELWGNCEAIHQRVGAISAATHSIVLVLENYPLTLSQWFREQWSHCDDPMAMVMHLESTLLDILSFINSQGLLHLDAHFDNILTDGQQLFLTDYGLTLSKQFQLDAAELQFFKQHHNFDICTALTSLVHAIVSRYDGRPYWRQALPDLIHAEHELAKTIPADIRAYLISRTPLVMKIGDFYRQLMQDLTTPYPAAELQEILADL
;
A
#
# COMPACT_ATOMS: atom_id res chain seq x y z
N MET A 1 47.48 10.46 -20.90
CA MET A 1 46.43 10.62 -19.89
C MET A 1 45.15 10.07 -20.51
N GLU A 2 44.97 8.75 -20.43
CA GLU A 2 43.81 8.08 -21.00
C GLU A 2 42.57 8.44 -20.18
N GLN A 3 41.57 9.00 -20.85
CA GLN A 3 40.24 9.13 -20.27
C GLN A 3 39.68 7.73 -20.09
N LEU A 4 39.50 7.32 -18.84
CA LEU A 4 38.73 6.13 -18.51
C LEU A 4 37.32 6.28 -19.13
N PRO A 5 36.80 5.27 -19.84
CA PRO A 5 35.44 5.31 -20.33
C PRO A 5 34.50 5.36 -19.12
N CYS A 6 33.87 6.51 -18.93
CA CYS A 6 32.76 6.65 -17.99
C CYS A 6 31.61 5.82 -18.57
N LEU A 7 31.51 4.55 -18.17
CA LEU A 7 30.28 3.78 -18.30
C LEU A 7 29.27 4.42 -17.36
N ALA A 8 28.70 5.55 -17.79
CA ALA A 8 27.53 6.13 -17.17
C ALA A 8 26.39 5.13 -17.41
N ILE A 9 26.21 4.20 -16.48
CA ILE A 9 24.95 3.47 -16.36
C ILE A 9 23.89 4.56 -16.16
N PRO A 10 22.91 4.74 -17.07
CA PRO A 10 21.91 5.76 -16.89
C PRO A 10 21.15 5.45 -15.60
N HIS A 11 21.33 6.28 -14.58
CA HIS A 11 20.48 6.25 -13.40
C HIS A 11 19.06 6.60 -13.85
N THR A 12 18.19 5.59 -13.85
CA THR A 12 16.78 5.79 -14.17
C THR A 12 16.08 6.22 -12.88
N PHE A 13 15.29 7.29 -12.95
CA PHE A 13 14.52 7.80 -11.82
C PHE A 13 13.03 7.62 -12.11
N PHE A 14 12.27 7.33 -11.05
CA PHE A 14 10.82 7.35 -11.10
C PHE A 14 10.35 8.75 -10.72
N VAL A 15 9.48 9.34 -11.53
CA VAL A 15 8.93 10.67 -11.27
C VAL A 15 7.44 10.55 -10.99
N LYS A 16 7.03 10.85 -9.75
CA LYS A 16 5.61 10.92 -9.35
C LYS A 16 5.16 12.36 -9.34
N LEU A 17 4.00 12.64 -9.94
CA LEU A 17 3.33 13.93 -9.87
C LEU A 17 2.19 13.82 -8.85
N LEU A 18 2.32 14.51 -7.72
CA LEU A 18 1.24 14.65 -6.75
C LEU A 18 0.46 15.92 -7.05
N PRO A 19 -0.84 15.85 -7.39
CA PRO A 19 -1.64 17.04 -7.56
C PRO A 19 -1.61 17.91 -6.31
N LEU A 20 -1.24 19.18 -6.48
CA LEU A 20 -1.22 20.16 -5.41
C LEU A 20 -2.36 21.15 -5.62
N THR A 21 -3.38 21.07 -4.78
CA THR A 21 -4.56 21.92 -4.93
C THR A 21 -4.22 23.38 -4.63
N ALA A 22 -5.01 24.31 -5.18
CA ALA A 22 -4.85 25.73 -4.86
C ALA A 22 -4.90 25.98 -3.35
N PHE A 23 -5.69 25.22 -2.61
CA PHE A 23 -5.84 25.34 -1.17
C PHE A 23 -4.59 24.87 -0.39
N GLU A 24 -3.95 23.78 -0.83
CA GLU A 24 -2.70 23.26 -0.27
C GLU A 24 -1.45 24.07 -0.71
N LEU A 25 -1.58 24.90 -1.75
CA LEU A 25 -0.54 25.81 -2.23
C LEU A 25 -0.48 27.13 -1.42
N LEU A 26 -1.58 27.54 -0.79
CA LEU A 26 -1.65 28.79 -0.04
C LEU A 26 -0.75 28.73 1.21
N GLY A 27 0.05 29.77 1.44
CA GLY A 27 1.16 29.75 2.41
C GLY A 27 0.80 29.40 3.87
N GLN A 28 -0.44 29.64 4.32
CA GLN A 28 -0.87 29.21 5.67
C GLN A 28 -1.02 27.67 5.78
N ASN A 29 -1.09 26.99 4.63
CA ASN A 29 -1.36 25.57 4.49
C ASN A 29 -0.19 24.77 3.87
N ALA A 30 0.95 25.41 3.60
CA ALA A 30 2.11 24.80 2.94
C ALA A 30 3.40 25.00 3.75
N PRO A 31 4.19 23.95 4.02
CA PRO A 31 3.87 22.52 3.97
C PRO A 31 3.19 22.06 5.28
N SER A 32 1.97 21.53 5.20
CA SER A 32 1.20 21.10 6.38
C SER A 32 0.53 19.74 6.17
N THR A 33 0.52 18.93 7.21
CA THR A 33 -0.07 17.58 7.24
C THR A 33 -1.49 17.55 7.80
N VAL A 34 -2.09 18.72 8.07
CA VAL A 34 -3.48 18.83 8.56
C VAL A 34 -4.48 18.27 7.55
N ASN A 35 -5.51 17.62 8.05
CA ASN A 35 -6.70 17.25 7.28
C ASN A 35 -7.57 18.47 6.96
N TYR A 36 -7.13 19.32 6.03
CA TYR A 36 -7.80 20.59 5.75
C TYR A 36 -9.20 20.45 5.14
N PHE A 37 -9.44 19.37 4.41
CA PHE A 37 -10.74 19.07 3.83
C PHE A 37 -11.71 18.44 4.85
N GLN A 38 -11.26 18.20 6.10
CA GLN A 38 -12.05 17.52 7.14
C GLN A 38 -12.58 16.16 6.66
N LEU A 39 -11.74 15.43 5.94
CA LEU A 39 -12.09 14.15 5.36
C LEU A 39 -12.39 13.13 6.47
N PRO A 40 -13.44 12.33 6.32
CA PRO A 40 -13.75 11.27 7.27
C PRO A 40 -12.71 10.16 7.18
N THR A 41 -12.35 9.56 8.32
CA THR A 41 -11.24 8.58 8.41
C THR A 41 -11.45 7.32 7.57
N TYR A 42 -12.69 6.92 7.26
CA TYR A 42 -12.95 5.81 6.32
C TYR A 42 -12.42 6.09 4.90
N TYR A 43 -12.18 7.35 4.54
CA TYR A 43 -11.54 7.72 3.28
C TYR A 43 -10.04 7.34 3.26
N GLN A 44 -9.45 6.79 4.33
CA GLN A 44 -8.11 6.21 4.28
C GLN A 44 -8.10 4.77 3.74
N TYR A 45 -9.25 4.11 3.62
CA TYR A 45 -9.29 2.77 3.04
C TYR A 45 -9.07 2.82 1.53
N ARG A 46 -8.41 1.77 1.01
CA ARG A 46 -8.13 1.54 -0.40
C ARG A 46 -9.39 1.17 -1.21
N LEU A 47 -10.33 2.11 -1.29
CA LEU A 47 -11.55 2.04 -2.10
C LEU A 47 -11.57 3.16 -3.15
N GLY A 48 -10.39 3.52 -3.68
CA GLY A 48 -10.23 4.64 -4.61
C GLY A 48 -10.04 6.01 -3.96
N SER A 49 -9.48 6.03 -2.75
CA SER A 49 -9.13 7.28 -2.06
C SER A 49 -7.97 8.02 -2.74
N CYS A 50 -7.99 9.36 -2.68
CA CYS A 50 -6.88 10.23 -3.08
C CYS A 50 -6.04 10.74 -1.91
N GLY A 51 -6.18 10.12 -0.73
CA GLY A 51 -5.47 10.54 0.47
C GLY A 51 -5.90 11.92 0.97
N PHE A 52 -5.35 12.28 2.13
CA PHE A 52 -5.80 13.44 2.90
C PHE A 52 -5.07 14.74 2.55
N GLY A 53 -3.97 14.65 1.78
CA GLY A 53 -3.27 15.81 1.26
C GLY A 53 -1.91 15.47 0.68
N ALA A 54 -1.46 16.25 -0.31
CA ALA A 54 -0.21 15.98 -1.03
C ALA A 54 1.03 16.07 -0.12
N TRP A 55 1.01 16.97 0.87
CA TRP A 55 2.12 17.15 1.81
C TRP A 55 2.33 15.96 2.76
N ARG A 56 1.29 15.15 3.04
CA ARG A 56 1.46 13.93 3.85
C ARG A 56 2.38 12.92 3.20
N GLU A 57 2.24 12.74 1.89
CA GLU A 57 3.10 11.83 1.13
C GLU A 57 4.55 12.35 1.07
N VAL A 58 4.75 13.67 0.93
CA VAL A 58 6.09 14.27 1.01
C VAL A 58 6.74 14.02 2.37
N GLU A 59 6.03 14.28 3.46
CA GLU A 59 6.53 14.06 4.82
C GLU A 59 6.81 12.57 5.09
N ALA A 60 5.96 11.66 4.60
CA ALA A 60 6.20 10.22 4.69
C ALA A 60 7.49 9.80 3.96
N HIS A 61 7.73 10.31 2.75
CA HIS A 61 8.99 10.07 2.05
C HIS A 61 10.21 10.65 2.79
N GLN A 62 10.08 11.81 3.44
CA GLN A 62 11.16 12.38 4.23
C GLN A 62 11.48 11.52 5.46
N LEU A 63 10.46 10.98 6.14
CA LEU A 63 10.64 10.02 7.24
C LEU A 63 11.32 8.73 6.75
N ALA A 64 10.84 8.18 5.63
CA ALA A 64 11.43 6.99 5.01
C ALA A 64 12.92 7.21 4.66
N ASN A 65 13.27 8.35 4.05
CA ASN A 65 14.65 8.72 3.77
C ASN A 65 15.54 8.72 5.01
N GLN A 66 15.05 9.21 6.16
CA GLN A 66 15.82 9.21 7.40
C GLN A 66 16.10 7.78 7.87
N TRP A 67 15.18 6.84 7.67
CA TRP A 67 15.39 5.43 8.02
C TRP A 67 16.38 4.74 7.09
N VAL A 68 16.29 5.00 5.78
CA VAL A 68 17.23 4.45 4.79
C VAL A 68 18.64 4.99 5.01
N THR A 69 18.79 6.31 5.12
CA THR A 69 20.11 6.96 5.27
C THR A 69 20.79 6.67 6.61
N SER A 70 20.03 6.32 7.65
CA SER A 70 20.57 5.83 8.93
C SER A 70 20.79 4.32 8.98
N GLY A 71 20.43 3.58 7.93
CA GLY A 71 20.55 2.12 7.86
C GLY A 71 19.54 1.36 8.74
N ARG A 72 18.49 2.03 9.24
CA ARG A 72 17.48 1.40 10.11
C ARG A 72 16.45 0.59 9.33
N CYS A 73 16.15 0.99 8.09
CA CYS A 73 15.32 0.22 7.16
C CYS A 73 15.70 0.65 5.73
N VAL A 74 16.32 -0.26 4.98
CA VAL A 74 16.83 0.00 3.62
C VAL A 74 15.83 -0.39 2.53
N GLN A 75 14.73 -1.03 2.93
CA GLN A 75 13.66 -1.56 2.07
C GLN A 75 12.62 -0.49 1.69
N LEU A 76 13.04 0.76 1.53
CA LEU A 76 12.18 1.90 1.18
C LEU A 76 12.89 2.70 0.08
N PRO A 77 12.24 3.04 -1.06
CA PRO A 77 12.86 3.83 -2.11
C PRO A 77 13.28 5.22 -1.62
N LEU A 78 14.51 5.64 -1.93
CA LEU A 78 14.96 6.99 -1.62
C LEU A 78 14.24 8.05 -2.47
N LEU A 79 13.78 9.11 -1.82
CA LEU A 79 13.41 10.37 -2.44
C LEU A 79 14.67 11.22 -2.63
N HIS A 80 15.17 11.33 -3.85
CA HIS A 80 16.35 12.14 -4.16
C HIS A 80 16.05 13.64 -4.18
N HIS A 81 14.87 14.02 -4.68
CA HIS A 81 14.47 15.41 -4.77
C HIS A 81 12.95 15.53 -4.80
N TRP A 82 12.44 16.66 -4.33
CA TRP A 82 11.07 17.06 -4.58
C TRP A 82 10.97 18.56 -4.83
N ARG A 83 10.02 18.97 -5.69
CA ARG A 83 9.75 20.40 -5.93
C ARG A 83 8.31 20.63 -6.36
N VAL A 84 7.74 21.75 -5.92
CA VAL A 84 6.47 22.25 -6.47
C VAL A 84 6.72 22.88 -7.83
N LEU A 85 6.01 22.41 -8.86
CA LEU A 85 6.08 22.94 -10.22
C LEU A 85 4.68 23.27 -10.75
N PRO A 86 4.53 24.28 -11.64
CA PRO A 86 3.28 24.64 -12.30
C PRO A 86 2.96 23.64 -13.43
N ILE A 87 2.86 22.37 -13.07
CA ILE A 87 2.54 21.25 -13.95
C ILE A 87 1.18 20.73 -13.50
N ALA A 88 0.17 20.90 -14.35
CA ALA A 88 -1.12 20.27 -14.13
C ALA A 88 -0.95 18.73 -14.23
N PRO A 89 -1.54 17.96 -13.32
CA PRO A 89 -1.48 16.51 -13.39
C PRO A 89 -2.13 16.03 -14.70
N THR A 90 -1.41 15.24 -15.48
CA THR A 90 -1.81 14.89 -16.84
C THR A 90 -3.00 13.92 -16.91
N ARG A 91 -3.36 13.29 -15.79
CA ARG A 91 -4.57 12.48 -15.59
C ARG A 91 -4.92 12.49 -14.11
N TYR A 92 -5.97 13.20 -13.74
CA TYR A 92 -6.69 12.77 -12.56
C TYR A 92 -7.42 11.48 -12.91
N ASP A 93 -7.47 10.53 -11.99
CA ASP A 93 -8.20 9.31 -12.25
C ASP A 93 -9.69 9.58 -12.08
N ASP A 94 -10.37 9.87 -13.19
CA ASP A 94 -11.83 10.06 -13.25
C ASP A 94 -12.62 8.83 -12.74
N ARG A 95 -11.94 7.73 -12.39
CA ARG A 95 -12.50 6.49 -11.86
C ARG A 95 -12.83 6.53 -10.36
N ILE A 96 -12.67 7.65 -9.66
CA ILE A 96 -13.14 7.75 -8.28
C ILE A 96 -14.66 7.67 -8.27
N ASN A 97 -15.15 6.56 -7.75
CA ASN A 97 -16.57 6.37 -7.54
C ASN A 97 -16.99 7.19 -6.32
N LEU A 98 -17.49 8.41 -6.55
CA LEU A 98 -17.97 9.29 -5.48
C LEU A 98 -19.23 8.75 -4.79
N GLU A 99 -20.07 8.00 -5.52
CA GLU A 99 -21.25 7.34 -4.96
C GLU A 99 -20.85 6.31 -3.90
N LEU A 100 -19.72 5.62 -4.11
CA LEU A 100 -19.17 4.66 -3.15
C LEU A 100 -18.88 5.30 -1.79
N TRP A 101 -18.51 6.58 -1.77
CA TRP A 101 -18.19 7.33 -0.56
C TRP A 101 -19.42 8.02 0.07
N GLY A 102 -20.62 7.55 -0.25
CA GLY A 102 -21.88 8.07 0.30
C GLY A 102 -22.16 9.51 -0.13
N ASN A 103 -21.56 9.98 -1.22
CA ASN A 103 -21.61 11.37 -1.68
C ASN A 103 -21.17 12.39 -0.60
N CYS A 104 -20.18 12.02 0.21
CA CYS A 104 -19.64 12.91 1.25
C CYS A 104 -19.10 14.21 0.64
N GLU A 105 -19.68 15.35 1.01
CA GLU A 105 -19.32 16.68 0.49
C GLU A 105 -17.83 17.00 0.63
N ALA A 106 -17.20 16.64 1.76
CA ALA A 106 -15.77 16.83 1.97
C ALA A 106 -14.90 16.07 0.95
N ILE A 107 -15.29 14.83 0.62
CA ILE A 107 -14.62 14.01 -0.40
C ILE A 107 -14.83 14.62 -1.79
N HIS A 108 -16.06 15.06 -2.11
CA HIS A 108 -16.35 15.77 -3.36
C HIS A 108 -15.49 17.02 -3.53
N GLN A 109 -15.35 17.83 -2.47
CA GLN A 109 -14.52 19.04 -2.48
C GLN A 109 -13.04 18.72 -2.71
N ARG A 110 -12.51 17.68 -2.03
CA ARG A 110 -11.12 17.23 -2.23
C ARG A 110 -10.90 16.78 -3.66
N VAL A 111 -11.77 15.92 -4.18
CA VAL A 111 -11.70 15.37 -5.53
C VAL A 111 -11.79 16.47 -6.58
N GLY A 112 -12.75 17.40 -6.43
CA GLY A 112 -12.89 18.57 -7.31
C GLY A 112 -11.67 19.50 -7.26
N ALA A 113 -11.10 19.72 -6.08
CA ALA A 113 -9.90 20.54 -5.92
C ALA A 113 -8.67 19.91 -6.59
N ILE A 114 -8.52 18.58 -6.52
CA ILE A 114 -7.46 17.87 -7.22
C ILE A 114 -7.64 17.99 -8.74
N SER A 115 -8.86 17.76 -9.24
CA SER A 115 -9.16 17.86 -10.67
C SER A 115 -8.86 19.27 -11.22
N ALA A 116 -9.07 20.31 -10.41
CA ALA A 116 -8.76 21.70 -10.75
C ALA A 116 -7.30 22.12 -10.48
N ALA A 117 -6.42 21.20 -10.03
CA ALA A 117 -5.05 21.54 -9.67
C ALA A 117 -4.22 21.97 -10.89
N THR A 118 -3.52 23.10 -10.75
CA THR A 118 -2.62 23.65 -11.78
C THR A 118 -1.15 23.38 -11.48
N HIS A 119 -0.86 22.86 -10.28
CA HIS A 119 0.47 22.57 -9.79
C HIS A 119 0.56 21.12 -9.33
N SER A 120 1.78 20.60 -9.35
CA SER A 120 2.09 19.30 -8.77
C SER A 120 3.32 19.40 -7.88
N ILE A 121 3.36 18.62 -6.81
CA ILE A 121 4.63 18.26 -6.17
C ILE A 121 5.25 17.14 -7.01
N VAL A 122 6.40 17.43 -7.59
CA VAL A 122 7.17 16.47 -8.38
C VAL A 122 8.13 15.76 -7.45
N LEU A 123 7.94 14.46 -7.26
CA LEU A 123 8.83 13.59 -6.50
C LEU A 123 9.78 12.87 -7.45
N VAL A 124 11.07 12.88 -7.16
CA VAL A 124 12.11 12.15 -7.89
C VAL A 124 12.63 11.04 -7.00
N LEU A 125 12.24 9.82 -7.30
CA LEU A 125 12.45 8.61 -6.51
C LEU A 125 13.41 7.66 -7.22
N GLU A 126 14.03 6.76 -6.44
CA GLU A 126 14.66 5.57 -6.99
C GLU A 126 13.67 4.78 -7.86
N ASN A 127 14.16 4.26 -8.99
CA ASN A 127 13.36 3.47 -9.91
C ASN A 127 13.68 1.99 -9.76
N TYR A 128 12.66 1.18 -9.49
CA TYR A 128 12.74 -0.26 -9.45
C TYR A 128 11.88 -0.84 -10.59
N PRO A 129 12.38 -1.84 -11.34
CA PRO A 129 11.81 -2.23 -12.63
C PRO A 129 10.50 -3.02 -12.52
N LEU A 130 10.26 -3.67 -11.38
CA LEU A 130 9.15 -4.60 -11.20
C LEU A 130 8.38 -4.28 -9.93
N THR A 131 7.05 -4.42 -9.99
CA THR A 131 6.25 -4.61 -8.79
C THR A 131 6.41 -6.04 -8.28
N LEU A 132 6.18 -6.26 -6.99
CA LEU A 132 6.21 -7.58 -6.39
C LEU A 132 5.15 -8.50 -7.03
N SER A 133 4.00 -7.96 -7.43
CA SER A 133 2.97 -8.68 -8.20
C SER A 133 3.46 -9.21 -9.56
N GLN A 134 4.25 -8.40 -10.29
CA GLN A 134 4.86 -8.81 -11.55
C GLN A 134 5.95 -9.85 -11.31
N TRP A 135 6.90 -9.56 -10.42
CA TRP A 135 7.99 -10.46 -10.09
C TRP A 135 7.48 -11.81 -9.57
N PHE A 136 6.52 -11.81 -8.64
CA PHE A 136 5.97 -13.04 -8.06
C PHE A 136 5.34 -13.94 -9.13
N ARG A 137 4.64 -13.35 -10.11
CA ARG A 137 4.04 -14.10 -11.23
C ARG A 137 5.10 -14.80 -12.07
N GLU A 138 6.17 -14.09 -12.40
CA GLU A 138 7.24 -14.62 -13.23
C GLU A 138 8.04 -15.69 -12.49
N GLN A 139 8.37 -15.45 -11.22
CA GLN A 139 9.15 -16.39 -10.41
C GLN A 139 8.35 -17.65 -10.05
N TRP A 140 7.04 -17.53 -9.76
CA TRP A 140 6.23 -18.68 -9.34
C TRP A 140 6.29 -19.84 -10.33
N SER A 141 6.31 -19.56 -11.63
CA SER A 141 6.36 -20.59 -12.69
C SER A 141 7.73 -21.27 -12.85
N HIS A 142 8.80 -20.67 -12.31
CA HIS A 142 10.18 -21.13 -12.45
C HIS A 142 10.83 -21.49 -11.12
N CYS A 143 10.08 -21.42 -10.02
CA CYS A 143 10.58 -21.65 -8.68
C CYS A 143 10.59 -23.15 -8.35
N ASP A 144 11.76 -23.67 -7.99
CA ASP A 144 11.91 -25.07 -7.55
C ASP A 144 11.26 -25.32 -6.18
N ASP A 145 11.24 -24.31 -5.31
CA ASP A 145 10.65 -24.36 -3.97
C ASP A 145 9.72 -23.16 -3.71
N PRO A 146 8.45 -23.22 -4.18
CA PRO A 146 7.48 -22.15 -3.99
C PRO A 146 7.22 -21.83 -2.51
N MET A 147 7.31 -22.81 -1.61
CA MET A 147 7.03 -22.61 -0.19
C MET A 147 8.15 -21.81 0.48
N ALA A 148 9.43 -22.12 0.19
CA ALA A 148 10.54 -21.31 0.68
C ALA A 148 10.43 -19.85 0.22
N MET A 149 10.04 -19.61 -1.04
CA MET A 149 9.78 -18.26 -1.54
C MET A 149 8.65 -17.57 -0.78
N VAL A 150 7.53 -18.25 -0.53
CA VAL A 150 6.39 -17.70 0.25
C VAL A 150 6.82 -17.34 1.67
N MET A 151 7.56 -18.22 2.36
CA MET A 151 8.04 -17.95 3.72
C MET A 151 9.01 -16.76 3.77
N HIS A 152 9.92 -16.66 2.78
CA HIS A 152 10.85 -15.54 2.69
C HIS A 152 10.12 -14.22 2.45
N LEU A 153 9.14 -14.19 1.55
CA LEU A 153 8.31 -13.02 1.29
C LEU A 153 7.52 -12.62 2.53
N GLU A 154 6.84 -13.56 3.19
CA GLU A 154 6.08 -13.29 4.40
C GLU A 154 6.98 -12.66 5.48
N SER A 155 8.11 -13.28 5.79
CA SER A 155 9.06 -12.76 6.78
C SER A 155 9.53 -11.35 6.43
N THR A 156 9.92 -11.11 5.18
CA THR A 156 10.42 -9.81 4.74
C THR A 156 9.34 -8.73 4.83
N LEU A 157 8.10 -9.05 4.44
CA LEU A 157 6.96 -8.13 4.57
C LEU A 157 6.68 -7.79 6.03
N LEU A 158 6.68 -8.81 6.92
CA LEU A 158 6.48 -8.60 8.35
C LEU A 158 7.56 -7.72 8.96
N ASP A 159 8.83 -7.90 8.58
CA ASP A 159 9.94 -7.09 9.08
C ASP A 159 9.78 -5.61 8.69
N ILE A 160 9.49 -5.33 7.42
CA ILE A 160 9.30 -3.96 6.90
C ILE A 160 8.12 -3.28 7.61
N LEU A 161 6.97 -3.96 7.65
CA LEU A 161 5.73 -3.39 8.17
C LEU A 161 5.77 -3.23 9.69
N SER A 162 6.37 -4.19 10.40
CA SER A 162 6.57 -4.08 11.85
C SER A 162 7.53 -2.93 12.18
N PHE A 163 8.57 -2.73 11.37
CA PHE A 163 9.47 -1.59 11.53
C PHE A 163 8.74 -0.26 11.40
N ILE A 164 8.06 0.02 10.27
CA ILE A 164 7.39 1.32 10.07
C ILE A 164 6.29 1.56 11.11
N ASN A 165 5.57 0.50 11.50
CA ASN A 165 4.55 0.55 12.55
C ASN A 165 5.16 0.94 13.90
N SER A 166 6.31 0.36 14.26
CA SER A 166 7.05 0.72 15.47
C SER A 166 7.52 2.18 15.48
N GLN A 167 7.76 2.77 14.30
CA GLN A 167 8.11 4.19 14.15
C GLN A 167 6.88 5.12 14.16
N GLY A 168 5.68 4.57 14.31
CA GLY A 168 4.43 5.33 14.36
C GLY A 168 3.86 5.69 13.00
N LEU A 169 4.12 4.87 11.97
CA LEU A 169 3.60 5.04 10.61
C LEU A 169 2.76 3.81 10.19
N LEU A 170 1.56 4.07 9.65
CA LEU A 170 0.72 3.10 8.96
C LEU A 170 0.73 3.42 7.46
N HIS A 171 1.02 2.42 6.63
CA HIS A 171 1.05 2.55 5.18
C HIS A 171 -0.36 2.70 4.59
N LEU A 172 -1.29 1.89 5.09
CA LEU A 172 -2.70 1.76 4.71
C LEU A 172 -2.97 1.28 3.28
N ASP A 173 -1.91 1.04 2.49
CA ASP A 173 -2.00 0.52 1.11
C ASP A 173 -0.91 -0.51 0.73
N ALA A 174 -0.50 -1.37 1.67
CA ALA A 174 0.63 -2.28 1.50
C ALA A 174 0.28 -3.57 0.68
N HIS A 175 -0.16 -3.42 -0.57
CA HIS A 175 -0.38 -4.53 -1.49
C HIS A 175 0.78 -4.74 -2.46
N PHE A 176 0.81 -5.89 -3.14
CA PHE A 176 1.91 -6.32 -4.01
C PHE A 176 2.21 -5.42 -5.21
N ASP A 177 1.31 -4.50 -5.59
CA ASP A 177 1.60 -3.53 -6.66
C ASP A 177 2.23 -2.23 -6.12
N ASN A 178 2.12 -1.98 -4.80
CA ASN A 178 2.79 -0.89 -4.08
C ASN A 178 4.07 -1.36 -3.36
N ILE A 179 4.52 -2.56 -3.68
CA ILE A 179 5.82 -3.08 -3.24
C ILE A 179 6.62 -3.34 -4.51
N LEU A 180 7.81 -2.77 -4.59
CA LEU A 180 8.72 -2.92 -5.73
C LEU A 180 9.82 -3.92 -5.40
N THR A 181 10.52 -4.39 -6.43
CA THR A 181 11.69 -5.25 -6.27
C THR A 181 12.68 -5.09 -7.41
N ASP A 182 13.96 -5.25 -7.10
CA ASP A 182 15.06 -5.43 -8.07
C ASP A 182 15.33 -6.92 -8.38
N GLY A 183 14.51 -7.82 -7.82
CA GLY A 183 14.65 -9.27 -7.87
C GLY A 183 15.45 -9.87 -6.72
N GLN A 184 16.05 -9.05 -5.85
CA GLN A 184 16.78 -9.49 -4.66
C GLN A 184 16.15 -8.97 -3.36
N GLN A 185 15.69 -7.71 -3.35
CA GLN A 185 15.11 -7.05 -2.19
C GLN A 185 13.72 -6.51 -2.50
N LEU A 186 12.94 -6.30 -1.44
CA LEU A 186 11.64 -5.65 -1.50
C LEU A 186 11.76 -4.19 -1.09
N PHE A 187 10.96 -3.33 -1.72
CA PHE A 187 10.90 -1.91 -1.46
C PHE A 187 9.45 -1.45 -1.31
N LEU A 188 9.02 -1.10 -0.10
CA LEU A 188 7.67 -0.58 0.14
C LEU A 188 7.58 0.87 -0.35
N THR A 189 6.60 1.17 -1.18
CA THR A 189 6.43 2.48 -1.84
C THR A 189 4.97 2.92 -1.84
N ASP A 190 4.73 4.12 -2.37
CA ASP A 190 3.43 4.79 -2.47
C ASP A 190 2.80 5.14 -1.11
N TYR A 191 3.25 6.28 -0.56
CA TYR A 191 2.77 6.77 0.73
C TYR A 191 1.50 7.64 0.61
N GLY A 192 0.74 7.54 -0.49
CA GLY A 192 -0.42 8.40 -0.75
C GLY A 192 -1.55 8.29 0.29
N LEU A 193 -1.69 7.13 0.94
CA LEU A 193 -2.69 6.88 2.01
C LEU A 193 -2.08 6.83 3.42
N THR A 194 -0.78 7.05 3.55
CA THR A 194 -0.08 6.87 4.82
C THR A 194 -0.65 7.76 5.93
N LEU A 195 -0.66 7.22 7.16
CA LEU A 195 -1.00 7.94 8.38
C LEU A 195 0.13 7.80 9.40
N SER A 196 0.61 8.91 9.93
CA SER A 196 1.76 8.93 10.83
C SER A 196 1.50 9.77 12.08
N LYS A 197 2.03 9.35 13.23
CA LYS A 197 1.99 10.11 14.49
C LYS A 197 2.75 11.43 14.44
N GLN A 198 3.64 11.59 13.46
CA GLN A 198 4.39 12.81 13.22
C GLN A 198 3.58 13.83 12.41
N PHE A 199 2.41 13.44 11.87
CA PHE A 199 1.49 14.37 11.22
C PHE A 199 0.67 15.17 12.24
N GLN A 200 0.13 16.30 11.78
CA GLN A 200 -0.84 17.10 12.52
C GLN A 200 -2.23 16.45 12.41
N LEU A 201 -2.44 15.43 13.25
CA LEU A 201 -3.66 14.63 13.28
C LEU A 201 -4.73 15.24 14.17
N ASP A 202 -5.98 15.18 13.74
CA ASP A 202 -7.13 15.43 14.61
C ASP A 202 -7.43 14.23 15.54
N ALA A 203 -8.42 14.39 16.43
CA ALA A 203 -8.78 13.35 17.40
C ALA A 203 -9.31 12.05 16.75
N ALA A 204 -10.05 12.17 15.65
CA ALA A 204 -10.60 11.03 14.93
C ALA A 204 -9.48 10.26 14.22
N GLU A 205 -8.52 10.96 13.62
CA GLU A 205 -7.34 10.37 12.99
C GLU A 205 -6.43 9.66 14.01
N LEU A 206 -6.24 10.24 15.20
CA LEU A 206 -5.50 9.60 16.28
C LEU A 206 -6.20 8.32 16.78
N GLN A 207 -7.53 8.32 16.84
CA GLN A 207 -8.30 7.13 17.20
C GLN A 207 -8.19 6.07 16.09
N PHE A 208 -8.34 6.47 14.83
CA PHE A 208 -8.18 5.60 13.67
C PHE A 208 -6.80 4.94 13.67
N PHE A 209 -5.73 5.71 13.87
CA PHE A 209 -4.37 5.18 13.97
C PHE A 209 -4.26 4.06 15.03
N LYS A 210 -4.80 4.28 16.23
CA LYS A 210 -4.74 3.28 17.32
C LYS A 210 -5.51 2.01 16.97
N GLN A 211 -6.65 2.16 16.32
CA GLN A 211 -7.49 1.03 15.93
C GLN A 211 -6.88 0.21 14.78
N HIS A 212 -6.01 0.80 13.95
CA HIS A 212 -5.49 0.15 12.73
C HIS A 212 -4.05 -0.34 12.83
N HIS A 213 -3.54 -0.56 14.04
CA HIS A 213 -2.14 -0.92 14.27
C HIS A 213 -1.69 -2.21 13.54
N ASN A 214 -2.58 -3.16 13.30
CA ASN A 214 -2.30 -4.42 12.59
C ASN A 214 -2.81 -4.43 11.13
N PHE A 215 -3.33 -3.31 10.62
CA PHE A 215 -3.97 -3.22 9.32
C PHE A 215 -3.04 -3.56 8.16
N ASP A 216 -1.83 -3.00 8.17
CA ASP A 216 -0.87 -3.21 7.08
C ASP A 216 -0.42 -4.66 6.98
N ILE A 217 -0.11 -5.28 8.14
CA ILE A 217 0.25 -6.69 8.22
C ILE A 217 -0.89 -7.56 7.68
N CYS A 218 -2.12 -7.34 8.15
CA CYS A 218 -3.29 -8.10 7.66
C CYS A 218 -3.47 -7.95 6.14
N THR A 219 -3.26 -6.74 5.61
CA THR A 219 -3.41 -6.42 4.19
C THR A 219 -2.32 -7.07 3.34
N ALA A 220 -1.07 -7.03 3.80
CA ALA A 220 0.06 -7.63 3.11
C ALA A 220 -0.05 -9.16 3.06
N LEU A 221 -0.39 -9.81 4.18
CA LEU A 221 -0.62 -11.25 4.24
C LEU A 221 -1.82 -11.67 3.35
N THR A 222 -2.91 -10.90 3.39
CA THR A 222 -4.04 -11.12 2.48
C THR A 222 -3.64 -10.98 1.01
N SER A 223 -2.74 -10.03 0.70
CA SER A 223 -2.21 -9.82 -0.66
C SER A 223 -1.30 -10.96 -1.10
N LEU A 224 -0.51 -11.54 -0.20
CA LEU A 224 0.30 -12.74 -0.47
C LEU A 224 -0.59 -13.95 -0.75
N VAL A 225 -1.65 -14.18 0.04
CA VAL A 225 -2.61 -15.24 -0.24
C VAL A 225 -3.30 -15.02 -1.58
N HIS A 226 -3.73 -13.79 -1.88
CA HIS A 226 -4.29 -13.43 -3.18
C HIS A 226 -3.32 -13.80 -4.31
N ALA A 227 -2.05 -13.41 -4.20
CA ALA A 227 -1.03 -13.68 -5.20
C ALA A 227 -0.86 -15.19 -5.47
N ILE A 228 -0.86 -16.02 -4.43
CA ILE A 228 -0.80 -17.49 -4.53
C ILE A 228 -2.07 -18.03 -5.20
N VAL A 229 -3.26 -17.68 -4.70
CA VAL A 229 -4.54 -18.16 -5.24
C VAL A 229 -4.67 -17.84 -6.73
N SER A 230 -4.26 -16.65 -7.14
CA SER A 230 -4.26 -16.21 -8.54
C SER A 230 -3.29 -16.97 -9.46
N ARG A 231 -2.50 -17.92 -8.95
CA ARG A 231 -1.70 -18.86 -9.77
C ARG A 231 -2.48 -20.12 -10.14
N TYR A 232 -3.49 -20.46 -9.37
CA TYR A 232 -4.29 -21.66 -9.55
C TYR A 232 -5.69 -21.36 -10.08
N ASP A 233 -6.22 -20.16 -9.80
CA ASP A 233 -7.55 -19.76 -10.23
C ASP A 233 -7.59 -18.28 -10.66
N GLY A 234 -8.10 -18.03 -11.86
CA GLY A 234 -8.15 -16.69 -12.48
C GLY A 234 -9.45 -15.92 -12.24
N ARG A 235 -10.34 -16.38 -11.36
CA ARG A 235 -11.61 -15.69 -11.10
C ARG A 235 -11.38 -14.28 -10.54
N PRO A 236 -12.15 -13.26 -10.98
CA PRO A 236 -12.04 -11.89 -10.45
C PRO A 236 -12.25 -11.78 -8.93
N TYR A 237 -13.15 -12.60 -8.39
CA TYR A 237 -13.42 -12.70 -6.95
C TYR A 237 -12.60 -13.83 -6.31
N TRP A 238 -11.27 -13.66 -6.28
CA TRP A 238 -10.32 -14.70 -5.87
C TRP A 238 -10.64 -15.38 -4.53
N ARG A 239 -11.23 -14.66 -3.56
CA ARG A 239 -11.61 -15.22 -2.25
C ARG A 239 -12.62 -16.37 -2.37
N GLN A 240 -13.43 -16.40 -3.43
CA GLN A 240 -14.36 -17.50 -3.69
C GLN A 240 -13.66 -18.77 -4.19
N ALA A 241 -12.44 -18.65 -4.73
CA ALA A 241 -11.62 -19.79 -5.11
C ALA A 241 -10.85 -20.38 -3.92
N LEU A 242 -10.64 -19.62 -2.83
CA LEU A 242 -9.88 -20.10 -1.68
C LEU A 242 -10.49 -21.37 -1.05
N PRO A 243 -11.82 -21.47 -0.80
CA PRO A 243 -12.45 -22.73 -0.39
C PRO A 243 -12.15 -23.90 -1.33
N ASP A 244 -12.27 -23.70 -2.64
CA ASP A 244 -12.02 -24.74 -3.67
C ASP A 244 -10.56 -25.24 -3.67
N LEU A 245 -9.61 -24.40 -3.23
CA LEU A 245 -8.18 -24.73 -3.18
C LEU A 245 -7.77 -25.44 -1.88
N ILE A 246 -8.49 -25.22 -0.78
CA ILE A 246 -8.16 -25.80 0.53
C ILE A 246 -8.89 -27.12 0.83
N HIS A 247 -10.02 -27.39 0.18
CA HIS A 247 -10.77 -28.64 0.36
C HIS A 247 -10.15 -29.76 -0.49
N ALA A 248 -9.50 -30.72 0.16
CA ALA A 248 -8.69 -31.75 -0.52
C ALA A 248 -9.44 -32.61 -1.57
N GLU A 249 -10.76 -32.74 -1.45
CA GLU A 249 -11.58 -33.49 -2.40
C GLU A 249 -11.84 -32.72 -3.71
N HIS A 250 -11.67 -31.39 -3.71
CA HIS A 250 -11.90 -30.56 -4.87
C HIS A 250 -10.78 -30.74 -5.92
N GLU A 251 -11.12 -30.78 -7.21
CA GLU A 251 -10.15 -31.03 -8.28
C GLU A 251 -9.03 -29.98 -8.33
N LEU A 252 -9.34 -28.71 -8.03
CA LEU A 252 -8.32 -27.65 -7.96
C LEU A 252 -7.33 -27.86 -6.81
N ALA A 253 -7.73 -28.47 -5.68
CA ALA A 253 -6.83 -28.71 -4.57
C ALA A 253 -5.73 -29.74 -4.89
N LYS A 254 -5.94 -30.58 -5.92
CA LYS A 254 -4.97 -31.58 -6.39
C LYS A 254 -3.85 -30.96 -7.23
N THR A 255 -4.02 -29.73 -7.73
CA THR A 255 -3.00 -29.04 -8.54
C THR A 255 -1.99 -28.26 -7.69
N ILE A 256 -2.25 -28.14 -6.37
CA ILE A 256 -1.45 -27.36 -5.44
C ILE A 256 -0.54 -28.27 -4.63
N PRO A 257 0.75 -27.90 -4.45
CA PRO A 257 1.63 -28.54 -3.47
C PRO A 257 1.02 -28.60 -2.06
N ALA A 258 1.27 -29.69 -1.33
CA ALA A 258 0.59 -29.96 -0.06
C ALA A 258 0.95 -28.94 1.04
N ASP A 259 2.17 -28.44 1.04
CA ASP A 259 2.69 -27.38 1.91
C ASP A 259 2.06 -26.01 1.61
N ILE A 260 1.95 -25.63 0.34
CA ILE A 260 1.22 -24.43 -0.08
C ILE A 260 -0.24 -24.53 0.35
N ARG A 261 -0.88 -25.69 0.18
CA ARG A 261 -2.26 -25.89 0.65
C ARG A 261 -2.37 -25.74 2.17
N ALA A 262 -1.44 -26.31 2.94
CA ALA A 262 -1.41 -26.16 4.39
C ALA A 262 -1.23 -24.69 4.82
N TYR A 263 -0.37 -23.95 4.12
CA TYR A 263 -0.21 -22.50 4.31
C TYR A 263 -1.51 -21.74 4.04
N LEU A 264 -2.21 -22.03 2.93
CA LEU A 264 -3.49 -21.39 2.60
C LEU A 264 -4.56 -21.70 3.65
N ILE A 265 -4.62 -22.94 4.15
CA ILE A 265 -5.52 -23.33 5.25
C ILE A 265 -5.26 -22.46 6.48
N SER A 266 -4.01 -22.31 6.91
CA SER A 266 -3.73 -21.54 8.13
C SER A 266 -4.01 -20.04 7.97
N ARG A 267 -3.87 -19.46 6.76
CA ARG A 267 -4.20 -18.04 6.50
C ARG A 267 -5.67 -17.79 6.18
N THR A 268 -6.50 -18.84 6.03
CA THR A 268 -7.92 -18.70 5.66
C THR A 268 -8.72 -17.83 6.66
N PRO A 269 -8.60 -18.00 7.99
CA PRO A 269 -9.33 -17.17 8.95
C PRO A 269 -9.06 -15.67 8.77
N LEU A 270 -7.79 -15.30 8.55
CA LEU A 270 -7.37 -13.91 8.31
C LEU A 270 -8.03 -13.34 7.05
N VAL A 271 -7.88 -14.06 5.94
CA VAL A 271 -8.40 -13.63 4.62
C VAL A 271 -9.91 -13.47 4.64
N MET A 272 -10.62 -14.39 5.29
CA MET A 272 -12.07 -14.35 5.40
C MET A 272 -12.52 -13.21 6.32
N LYS A 273 -11.86 -12.99 7.47
CA LYS A 273 -12.19 -11.87 8.37
C LYS A 273 -12.00 -10.50 7.71
N ILE A 274 -10.89 -10.30 6.99
CA ILE A 274 -10.67 -9.08 6.18
C ILE A 274 -11.70 -8.96 5.06
N GLY A 275 -12.02 -10.06 4.37
CA GLY A 275 -13.04 -10.07 3.33
C GLY A 275 -14.42 -9.68 3.86
N ASP A 276 -14.81 -10.20 5.02
CA ASP A 276 -16.07 -9.91 5.70
C ASP A 276 -16.14 -8.44 6.12
N PHE A 277 -15.05 -7.91 6.69
CA PHE A 277 -14.93 -6.49 7.02
C PHE A 277 -15.15 -5.61 5.78
N TYR A 278 -14.46 -5.87 4.67
CA TYR A 278 -14.68 -5.08 3.45
C TYR A 278 -16.11 -5.22 2.90
N ARG A 279 -16.73 -6.40 2.98
CA ARG A 279 -18.14 -6.54 2.56
C ARG A 279 -19.08 -5.68 3.41
N GLN A 280 -18.86 -5.63 4.72
CA GLN A 280 -19.65 -4.78 5.64
C GLN A 280 -19.35 -3.30 5.42
N LEU A 281 -18.07 -2.92 5.28
CA LEU A 281 -17.62 -1.55 5.00
C LEU A 281 -18.26 -0.97 3.74
N MET A 282 -18.41 -1.78 2.69
CA MET A 282 -19.05 -1.37 1.44
C MET A 282 -20.57 -1.16 1.57
N GLN A 283 -21.20 -1.67 2.63
CA GLN A 283 -22.62 -1.45 2.95
C GLN A 283 -22.79 -0.28 3.93
N ASP A 284 -21.85 -0.13 4.85
CA ASP A 284 -21.80 0.93 5.85
C ASP A 284 -20.35 1.36 6.08
N LEU A 285 -19.98 2.55 5.58
CA LEU A 285 -18.63 3.10 5.69
C LEU A 285 -18.20 3.39 7.14
N THR A 286 -19.14 3.34 8.10
CA THR A 286 -18.86 3.48 9.53
C THR A 286 -18.54 2.15 10.21
N THR A 287 -18.58 1.03 9.47
CA THR A 287 -18.21 -0.30 9.97
C THR A 287 -16.86 -0.25 10.68
N PRO A 288 -16.77 -0.64 11.97
CA PRO A 288 -15.53 -0.62 12.71
C PRO A 288 -14.56 -1.70 12.19
N TYR A 289 -13.29 -1.35 12.11
CA TYR A 289 -12.23 -2.30 11.78
C TYR A 289 -12.06 -3.32 12.92
N PRO A 290 -12.10 -4.65 12.64
CA PRO A 290 -12.10 -5.69 13.67
C PRO A 290 -10.68 -6.02 14.16
N ALA A 291 -10.02 -5.01 14.74
CA ALA A 291 -8.61 -5.09 15.10
C ALA A 291 -8.30 -6.19 16.12
N ALA A 292 -9.17 -6.38 17.12
CA ALA A 292 -8.96 -7.35 18.19
C ALA A 292 -9.03 -8.79 17.66
N GLU A 293 -10.05 -9.12 16.89
CA GLU A 293 -10.18 -10.48 16.33
C GLU A 293 -9.09 -10.77 15.29
N LEU A 294 -8.67 -9.75 14.52
CA LEU A 294 -7.53 -9.90 13.62
C LEU A 294 -6.23 -10.11 14.39
N GLN A 295 -6.05 -9.45 15.54
CA GLN A 295 -4.89 -9.66 16.39
C GLN A 295 -4.85 -11.06 16.99
N GLU A 296 -6.00 -11.60 17.40
CA GLU A 296 -6.13 -12.99 17.86
C GLU A 296 -5.76 -13.96 16.73
N ILE A 297 -6.31 -13.76 15.52
CA ILE A 297 -5.98 -14.58 14.36
C ILE A 297 -4.48 -14.52 14.06
N LEU A 298 -3.86 -13.34 14.05
CA LEU A 298 -2.41 -13.19 13.79
C LEU A 298 -1.55 -13.89 14.85
N ALA A 299 -1.99 -13.98 16.10
CA ALA A 299 -1.25 -14.66 17.16
C ALA A 299 -1.23 -16.19 16.99
N ASP A 300 -2.16 -16.74 16.20
CA ASP A 300 -2.31 -18.17 15.92
C ASP A 300 -1.64 -18.60 14.59
N LEU A 301 -1.03 -17.67 13.83
CA LEU A 301 -0.39 -17.93 12.52
C LEU A 301 1.05 -18.46 12.60
#